data_AF-A0A1F6DWU3-F1
#
_entry.id   AF-A0A1F6DWU3-F1
#
_cell.length_a   1.000
_cell.length_b   1.000
_cell.length_c   1.000
_cell.angle_alpha   90.00
_cell.angle_beta   90.00
_cell.angle_gamma   90.00
#
_symmetry.space_group_name_H-M   'P 1'
#
loop_
_entity.id
_entity.type
_entity.pdbx_description
1 polymer ?
#
loop_
_entity_poly.entity_id
_entity_poly.type
_entity_poly.pdbx_seq_one_letter_code
_entity_poly.pdbx_strand_id
1 'polypeptide(L)'
;MSINAEVSKSGNESTLSTIRKFSRRVQGTGLVRTVRGGRYYVRTASKIVKKKRALKLIKRRADYKQLIKEGKVIEAAPRHGQHGRPSSGRPGKSEQSSTPKPVEATPIAR
;
A
#
# COMPACT_ATOMS: atom_id res chain seq x y z
N MET A 1 -14.45 28.90 0.49
CA MET A 1 -14.02 27.66 1.17
C MET A 1 -13.41 26.73 0.14
N SER A 2 -12.23 26.17 0.39
CA SER A 2 -11.59 25.20 -0.50
C SER A 2 -11.86 23.77 -0.04
N ILE A 3 -12.31 22.91 -0.96
CA ILE A 3 -12.56 21.49 -0.70
C ILE A 3 -11.27 20.72 -1.04
N ASN A 4 -10.63 20.12 -0.03
CA ASN A 4 -9.34 19.44 -0.22
C ASN A 4 -9.49 18.01 -0.79
N ALA A 5 -10.59 17.33 -0.47
CA ALA A 5 -10.91 16.01 -0.99
C ALA A 5 -12.43 15.84 -1.07
N GLU A 6 -12.90 15.43 -2.25
CA GLU A 6 -14.29 15.19 -2.56
C GLU A 6 -14.39 13.90 -3.39
N VAL A 7 -15.45 13.13 -3.17
CA VAL A 7 -15.82 11.99 -4.00
C VAL A 7 -17.33 11.96 -4.12
N SER A 8 -17.84 12.04 -5.35
CA SER A 8 -19.24 11.77 -5.67
C SER A 8 -19.44 10.27 -5.98
N LYS A 9 -20.65 9.78 -5.70
CA LYS A 9 -21.07 8.43 -6.07
C LYS A 9 -21.40 8.42 -7.57
N SER A 10 -20.90 7.43 -8.30
CA SER A 10 -21.22 7.23 -9.72
C SER A 10 -21.99 5.92 -9.91
N GLY A 11 -23.16 5.96 -10.52
CA GLY A 11 -23.97 4.78 -10.86
C GLY A 11 -24.28 3.86 -9.67
N ASN A 12 -24.13 2.54 -9.89
CA ASN A 12 -24.48 1.48 -8.92
C ASN A 12 -23.31 1.10 -7.99
N GLU A 13 -22.47 2.07 -7.61
CA GLU A 13 -21.41 1.83 -6.63
C GLU A 13 -21.97 1.46 -5.24
N SER A 14 -21.31 0.55 -4.54
CA SER A 14 -21.60 0.29 -3.13
C SER A 14 -21.02 1.40 -2.24
N THR A 15 -21.67 1.67 -1.11
CA THR A 15 -21.21 2.67 -0.14
C THR A 15 -19.76 2.43 0.30
N LEU A 16 -19.38 1.16 0.47
CA LEU A 16 -18.03 0.75 0.84
C LEU A 16 -16.99 1.02 -0.26
N SER A 17 -17.35 0.97 -1.54
CA SER A 17 -16.42 1.37 -2.61
C SER A 17 -16.20 2.89 -2.62
N THR A 18 -17.26 3.68 -2.42
CA THR A 18 -17.17 5.15 -2.29
C THR A 18 -16.28 5.56 -1.11
N ILE A 19 -16.43 4.94 0.07
CA ILE A 19 -15.58 5.20 1.26
C ILE A 19 -14.11 4.88 0.98
N ARG A 20 -13.82 3.78 0.26
CA ARG A 20 -12.45 3.42 -0.13
C ARG A 20 -11.84 4.43 -1.10
N LYS A 21 -12.60 4.91 -2.09
CA LYS A 21 -12.16 5.99 -3.00
C LYS A 21 -11.84 7.26 -2.23
N PHE A 22 -12.72 7.66 -1.31
CA PHE A 22 -12.50 8.83 -0.46
C PHE A 22 -11.24 8.68 0.39
N SER A 23 -11.08 7.54 1.07
CA SER A 23 -9.88 7.25 1.87
C SER A 23 -8.59 7.37 1.05
N ARG A 24 -8.56 6.82 -0.17
CA ARG A 24 -7.41 6.95 -1.08
C ARG A 24 -7.15 8.38 -1.49
N ARG A 25 -8.21 9.13 -1.83
CA ARG A 25 -8.12 10.53 -2.25
C ARG A 25 -7.58 11.41 -1.11
N VAL A 26 -8.05 11.19 0.13
CA VAL A 26 -7.55 11.85 1.33
C VAL A 26 -6.09 11.50 1.60
N GLN A 27 -5.70 10.22 1.50
CA GLN A 27 -4.30 9.81 1.67
C GLN A 27 -3.37 10.46 0.64
N GLY A 28 -3.80 10.54 -0.63
CA GLY A 28 -3.05 11.19 -1.71
C GLY A 28 -2.84 12.69 -1.51
N THR A 29 -3.75 13.38 -0.82
CA THR A 29 -3.63 14.82 -0.54
C THR A 29 -2.54 15.17 0.47
N GLY A 30 -2.09 14.20 1.29
CA GLY A 30 -1.10 14.45 2.33
C GLY A 30 -1.57 15.37 3.46
N LEU A 31 -2.87 15.71 3.56
CA LEU A 31 -3.44 16.61 4.58
C LEU A 31 -3.09 16.18 6.01
N VAL A 32 -3.19 14.87 6.28
CA VAL A 32 -2.87 14.34 7.60
C VAL A 32 -1.41 14.61 7.96
N ARG A 33 -0.49 14.50 6.98
CA ARG A 33 0.93 14.77 7.17
C ARG A 33 1.19 16.26 7.41
N THR A 34 0.55 17.15 6.65
CA THR A 34 0.74 18.60 6.78
C THR A 34 0.18 19.11 8.10
N VAL A 35 -1.06 18.74 8.46
CA VAL A 35 -1.70 19.15 9.73
C VAL A 35 -0.92 18.64 10.93
N ARG A 36 -0.44 17.38 10.90
CA ARG A 36 0.44 16.85 11.97
C ARG A 36 1.76 17.59 12.06
N GLY A 37 2.36 17.94 10.91
CA GLY A 37 3.63 18.69 10.86
C GLY A 37 3.53 20.13 11.36
N GLY A 38 2.37 20.78 11.16
CA GLY A 38 2.11 22.15 11.60
C GLY A 38 1.45 22.27 12.98
N ARG A 39 1.18 21.16 13.68
CA ARG A 39 0.46 21.16 14.97
C ARG A 39 1.19 21.96 16.05
N TYR A 40 2.52 21.89 16.07
CA TYR A 40 3.36 22.53 17.08
C TYR A 40 4.40 23.40 16.40
N TYR A 41 4.81 24.46 17.10
CA TYR A 41 5.91 25.29 16.65
C TYR A 41 7.22 24.50 16.66
N VAL A 42 7.98 24.60 15.57
CA VAL A 42 9.30 23.99 15.42
C VAL A 42 10.26 25.07 14.95
N ARG A 43 11.38 25.23 15.67
CA ARG A 43 12.42 26.20 15.28
C ARG A 43 13.01 25.85 13.91
N THR A 44 13.39 26.86 13.14
CA THR A 44 14.11 26.65 11.89
C THR A 44 15.47 25.98 12.13
N ALA A 45 15.70 24.82 11.49
CA ALA A 45 16.97 24.10 11.62
C ALA A 45 18.13 24.85 10.95
N SER A 46 19.31 24.83 11.58
CA SER A 46 20.53 25.43 11.04
C SER A 46 21.04 24.69 9.79
N LYS A 47 21.89 25.35 9.00
CA LYS A 47 22.48 24.78 7.77
C LYS A 47 23.23 23.47 8.04
N ILE A 48 23.99 23.39 9.13
CA ILE A 48 24.79 22.21 9.51
C ILE A 48 23.89 21.02 9.84
N VAL A 49 22.80 21.23 10.60
CA VAL A 49 21.85 20.16 10.94
C VAL A 49 21.18 19.60 9.69
N LYS A 50 20.81 20.47 8.74
CA LYS A 50 20.26 20.06 7.43
C LYS A 50 21.26 19.21 6.65
N LYS A 51 22.53 19.64 6.56
CA LYS A 51 23.61 18.88 5.90
C LYS A 51 23.84 17.51 6.54
N LYS A 52 23.93 17.45 7.87
CA LYS A 52 24.10 16.19 8.62
C LYS A 52 22.96 15.20 8.34
N ARG A 53 21.71 15.69 8.32
CA ARG A 53 20.53 14.86 7.98
C ARG A 53 20.60 14.34 6.54
N ALA A 54 21.03 15.17 5.60
CA ALA A 54 21.20 14.78 4.20
C ALA A 54 22.27 13.68 4.04
N LEU A 55 23.44 13.84 4.66
CA LEU A 55 24.51 12.84 4.65
C LEU A 55 24.04 11.49 5.20
N LYS A 56 23.30 11.49 6.33
CA LYS A 56 22.72 10.27 6.90
C LYS A 56 21.77 9.56 5.93
N LEU A 57 20.98 10.33 5.19
CA LEU A 57 20.04 9.79 4.20
C LEU A 57 20.75 9.23 2.97
N ILE A 58 21.80 9.89 2.48
CA ILE A 58 22.64 9.39 1.38
C ILE A 58 23.30 8.07 1.78
N LYS A 59 23.92 8.01 2.96
CA LYS A 59 24.54 6.79 3.49
C LYS A 59 23.54 5.62 3.55
N ARG A 60 22.37 5.84 4.17
CA ARG A 60 21.31 4.82 4.24
C ARG A 60 20.86 4.30 2.87
N ARG A 61 20.80 5.17 1.86
CA ARG A 61 20.46 4.77 0.48
C ARG A 61 21.57 3.93 -0.16
N ALA A 62 22.84 4.27 0.09
CA ALA A 62 23.97 3.49 -0.40
C ALA A 62 24.00 2.10 0.25
N ASP A 63 23.87 2.04 1.58
CA ASP A 63 23.83 0.80 2.34
C ASP A 63 22.68 -0.11 1.85
N TYR A 64 21.49 0.45 1.64
CA TYR A 64 20.33 -0.29 1.12
C TYR A 64 20.59 -0.87 -0.28
N LYS A 65 21.21 -0.11 -1.19
CA LYS A 65 21.57 -0.60 -2.52
C LYS A 65 22.60 -1.72 -2.46
N GLN A 66 23.57 -1.63 -1.57
CA GLN A 66 24.56 -2.68 -1.35
C GLN A 66 23.88 -3.96 -0.82
N LEU A 67 22.98 -3.85 0.16
CA LEU A 67 22.24 -4.99 0.69
C LEU A 67 21.35 -5.68 -0.35
N ILE A 68 20.76 -4.92 -1.28
CA ILE A 68 20.05 -5.48 -2.44
C ILE A 68 21.02 -6.28 -3.31
N LYS A 69 22.18 -5.70 -3.64
CA LYS A 69 23.20 -6.38 -4.47
C LYS A 69 23.72 -7.67 -3.81
N GLU A 70 23.84 -7.67 -2.49
CA GLU A 70 24.22 -8.84 -1.69
C GLU A 70 23.08 -9.86 -1.53
N GLY A 71 21.87 -9.58 -2.02
CA GLY A 71 20.71 -10.46 -1.91
C GLY A 71 20.10 -10.56 -0.51
N LYS A 72 20.59 -9.77 0.45
CA LYS A 72 20.10 -9.78 1.84
C LYS A 72 18.74 -9.10 1.99
N VAL A 73 18.36 -8.27 1.03
CA VAL A 73 17.10 -7.54 1.00
C VAL A 73 16.43 -7.75 -0.34
N ILE A 74 15.18 -8.20 -0.31
CA ILE A 74 14.33 -8.27 -1.49
C ILE A 74 13.93 -6.84 -1.85
N GLU A 75 14.14 -6.44 -3.10
CA GLU A 75 13.70 -5.13 -3.59
C GLU A 75 12.18 -5.03 -3.40
N ALA A 76 11.74 -4.03 -2.63
CA ALA A 76 10.32 -3.82 -2.45
C ALA A 76 9.74 -3.45 -3.82
N ALA A 77 8.79 -4.26 -4.31
CA ALA A 77 8.07 -3.97 -5.54
C ALA A 77 7.66 -2.49 -5.55
N PRO A 78 7.85 -1.78 -6.69
CA PRO A 78 7.56 -0.35 -6.76
C PRO A 78 6.17 -0.15 -6.20
N ARG A 79 6.06 0.67 -5.14
CA ARG A 79 4.77 1.07 -4.58
C ARG A 79 4.09 1.98 -5.59
N HIS A 80 3.63 1.40 -6.70
CA HIS A 80 2.51 1.92 -7.43
C HIS A 80 1.40 2.07 -6.40
N GLY A 81 1.06 3.31 -6.04
CA GLY A 81 -0.30 3.55 -5.56
C GLY A 81 -1.19 2.85 -6.58
N GLN A 82 -2.02 1.90 -6.12
CA GLN A 82 -2.82 1.01 -6.97
C GLN A 82 -3.60 1.81 -8.03
N HIS A 83 -2.95 2.04 -9.16
CA HIS A 83 -3.47 2.54 -10.41
C HIS A 83 -3.39 1.35 -11.34
N GLY A 84 -4.56 0.79 -11.66
CA GLY A 84 -4.75 -0.20 -12.72
C GLY A 84 -3.94 -1.49 -12.56
N ARG A 85 -4.50 -2.48 -11.86
CA ARG A 85 -4.28 -3.86 -12.29
C ARG A 85 -5.22 -4.08 -13.47
N PRO A 86 -4.78 -4.12 -14.74
CA PRO A 86 -5.61 -4.74 -15.75
C PRO A 86 -5.83 -6.20 -15.30
N SER A 87 -7.09 -6.62 -15.21
CA SER A 87 -7.40 -8.04 -15.11
C SER A 87 -7.16 -8.68 -16.47
N SER A 88 -5.90 -8.77 -16.90
CA SER A 88 -5.54 -9.72 -17.95
C SER A 88 -5.67 -11.11 -17.34
N GLY A 89 -6.66 -11.83 -17.83
CA GLY A 89 -7.20 -13.06 -17.27
C GLY A 89 -6.12 -14.07 -16.86
N ARG A 90 -6.40 -14.72 -15.72
CA ARG A 90 -5.84 -16.05 -15.47
C ARG A 90 -6.34 -16.95 -16.61
N PRO A 91 -5.48 -17.52 -17.47
CA PRO A 91 -5.95 -18.50 -18.43
C PRO A 91 -6.52 -19.66 -17.63
N GLY A 92 -7.70 -20.12 -18.06
CA GLY A 92 -8.39 -21.25 -17.45
C GLY A 92 -7.41 -22.40 -17.29
N LYS A 93 -7.32 -22.95 -16.07
CA LYS A 93 -6.84 -24.32 -15.93
C LYS A 93 -7.90 -25.18 -16.60
N SER A 94 -7.56 -25.66 -17.79
CA SER A 94 -8.21 -26.78 -18.43
C SER A 94 -8.30 -27.93 -17.45
N GLU A 95 -9.46 -28.58 -17.52
CA GLU A 95 -9.90 -29.82 -16.92
C GLU A 95 -8.76 -30.76 -16.47
N GLN A 96 -8.85 -31.23 -15.23
CA GLN A 96 -8.35 -32.53 -14.84
C GLN A 96 -9.21 -33.06 -13.67
N SER A 97 -10.06 -34.03 -14.04
CA SER A 97 -10.56 -35.16 -13.26
C SER A 97 -11.15 -34.90 -11.86
N SER A 98 -12.47 -35.12 -11.79
CA SER A 98 -13.18 -35.50 -10.58
C SER A 98 -12.59 -36.75 -9.91
N THR A 99 -12.11 -36.61 -8.69
CA THR A 99 -12.00 -37.75 -7.74
C THR A 99 -12.81 -37.39 -6.50
N PRO A 100 -13.95 -38.06 -6.22
CA PRO A 100 -14.66 -37.83 -4.97
C PRO A 100 -13.80 -38.37 -3.81
N LYS A 101 -13.62 -37.55 -2.77
CA LYS A 101 -13.00 -37.99 -1.52
C LYS A 101 -13.90 -39.05 -0.86
N PRO A 102 -13.36 -40.16 -0.35
CA PRO A 102 -14.15 -41.12 0.42
C PRO A 102 -14.59 -40.45 1.73
N VAL A 103 -15.90 -40.48 1.99
CA VAL A 103 -16.49 -40.09 3.27
C VAL A 103 -16.19 -41.19 4.28
N GLU A 104 -15.28 -40.91 5.21
CA GLU A 104 -15.03 -41.80 6.35
C GLU A 104 -16.20 -41.64 7.32
N ALA A 105 -17.13 -42.60 7.28
CA ALA A 105 -18.24 -42.69 8.19
C ALA A 105 -17.73 -43.07 9.59
N THR A 106 -17.57 -42.10 10.48
CA THR A 106 -17.39 -42.37 11.91
C THR A 106 -18.76 -42.68 12.50
N PRO A 107 -19.04 -43.90 12.99
CA PRO A 107 -20.30 -44.17 13.67
C PRO A 107 -20.29 -43.48 15.04
N ILE A 108 -21.23 -42.55 15.24
CA ILE A 108 -21.59 -42.04 16.56
C ILE A 108 -22.24 -43.22 17.31
N ALA A 109 -21.57 -43.73 18.35
CA ALA A 109 -22.17 -44.62 19.32
C ALA A 109 -23.17 -43.83 20.18
N ARG A 110 -24.36 -44.41 20.37
CA ARG A 110 -25.41 -43.92 21.28
C ARG A 110 -25.04 -44.16 22.74
#